data_AF-A0AAN6VJH6-F1
#
_entry.id   AF-A0AAN6VJH6-F1
#
_cell.length_a   1.000
_cell.length_b   1.000
_cell.length_c   1.000
_cell.angle_alpha   90.00
_cell.angle_beta   90.00
_cell.angle_gamma   90.00
#
_symmetry.space_group_name_H-M   'P 1'
#
loop_
_entity.id
_entity.type
_entity.pdbx_description
1 polymer ?
#
loop_
_entity_poly.entity_id
_entity_poly.type
_entity_poly.pdbx_seq_one_letter_code
_entity_poly.pdbx_strand_id
1 'polypeptide(L)'
;MVERHKLFVIARVGKHYRCLAVVSHQYPSLQYRLALGACLRLIAIFSDQANRRPLEMELRLAADFYRDEEEPPEEMLIDTFERILNRARPVRFPFITTCLVVGASTAGLDSDLDRWRVSLSAVFSEPADTGFDKGDNSSGITILDITDLDNVRYCFAAWQRIRGRPWGSNSDTEFSEESGRETPPPLNTPWSASSEYGRNYVTGNSRSEVTDKFAGTPLIRASALADVWPWGKWVTDQRTETHKTEESSPTPTGGPSLEDQALAKLVQSILSCARVDDITLLDEPMRTPTFKESLRSRQYAIKMASSDPQTPQCF
;
A
#
# COMPACT_ATOMS: atom_id res chain seq x y z
N MET A 1 18.22 -0.86 -9.63
CA MET A 1 16.93 -0.24 -9.23
C MET A 1 16.43 -1.04 -8.05
N VAL A 2 16.11 -0.42 -6.91
CA VAL A 2 15.60 -1.13 -5.73
C VAL A 2 14.11 -1.30 -5.91
N GLU A 3 13.64 -2.53 -6.02
CA GLU A 3 12.20 -2.82 -6.09
C GLU A 3 11.64 -2.90 -4.68
N ARG A 4 10.46 -2.29 -4.45
CA ARG A 4 9.76 -2.40 -3.17
C ARG A 4 8.44 -3.11 -3.33
N HIS A 5 8.19 -4.00 -2.37
CA HIS A 5 6.93 -4.71 -2.21
C HIS A 5 6.30 -4.28 -0.90
N LYS A 6 5.04 -3.86 -0.90
CA LYS A 6 4.35 -3.50 0.34
C LYS A 6 3.46 -4.62 0.83
N LEU A 7 3.40 -4.76 2.14
CA LEU A 7 2.53 -5.70 2.84
C LEU A 7 1.56 -4.90 3.70
N PHE A 8 0.28 -5.20 3.55
CA PHE A 8 -0.83 -4.52 4.23
C PHE A 8 -1.56 -5.50 5.13
N VAL A 9 -1.98 -5.02 6.29
CA VAL A 9 -2.95 -5.70 7.15
C VAL A 9 -4.20 -4.85 7.21
N ILE A 10 -5.32 -5.43 6.81
CA ILE A 10 -6.64 -4.80 6.82
C ILE A 10 -7.57 -5.58 7.74
N ALA A 11 -8.61 -4.92 8.23
CA ALA A 11 -9.73 -5.57 8.90
C ALA A 11 -11.00 -4.74 8.74
N ARG A 12 -12.15 -5.40 8.81
CA ARG A 12 -13.43 -4.73 8.99
C ARG A 12 -13.60 -4.32 10.44
N VAL A 13 -13.61 -3.03 10.68
CA VAL A 13 -13.79 -2.43 12.00
C VAL A 13 -15.00 -1.51 11.95
N GLY A 14 -16.00 -1.82 12.78
CA GLY A 14 -17.32 -1.21 12.64
C GLY A 14 -17.97 -1.58 11.29
N LYS A 15 -18.36 -0.57 10.51
CA LYS A 15 -19.08 -0.77 9.24
C LYS A 15 -18.17 -1.06 8.05
N HIS A 16 -16.92 -0.58 8.10
CA HIS A 16 -16.03 -0.50 6.96
C HIS A 16 -14.72 -1.26 7.19
N TYR A 17 -14.07 -1.63 6.09
CA TYR A 17 -12.68 -2.05 6.12
C TYR A 17 -11.75 -0.85 6.33
N ARG A 18 -10.69 -1.08 7.11
CA ARG A 18 -9.61 -0.13 7.39
C ARG A 18 -8.27 -0.81 7.23
N CYS A 19 -7.29 -0.03 6.78
CA CYS A 19 -5.89 -0.43 6.82
C CYS A 19 -5.34 -0.19 8.22
N LEU A 20 -4.84 -1.24 8.87
CA LEU A 20 -4.36 -1.20 10.24
C LEU A 20 -2.84 -1.08 10.33
N ALA A 21 -2.12 -1.76 9.44
CA ALA A 21 -0.66 -1.70 9.42
C ALA A 21 -0.12 -1.87 7.99
N VAL A 22 0.98 -1.18 7.71
CA VAL A 22 1.68 -1.26 6.43
C VAL A 22 3.17 -1.36 6.69
N VAL A 23 3.83 -2.22 5.92
CA VAL A 23 5.28 -2.23 5.83
C VAL A 23 5.73 -2.26 4.37
N SER A 24 6.85 -1.61 4.08
CA SER A 24 7.55 -1.74 2.81
C SER A 24 8.78 -2.61 2.97
N HIS A 25 8.91 -3.57 2.06
CA HIS A 25 10.04 -4.48 1.97
C HIS A 25 10.97 -4.01 0.85
N GLN A 26 12.26 -3.86 1.14
CA GLN A 26 13.27 -3.53 0.12
C GLN A 26 14.06 -4.79 -0.25
N TYR A 27 13.83 -5.33 -1.45
CA TYR A 27 14.58 -6.49 -1.93
C TYR A 27 15.78 -6.03 -2.78
N PRO A 28 16.98 -6.62 -2.60
CA PRO A 28 18.10 -6.39 -3.52
C PRO A 28 17.86 -6.95 -4.93
N SER A 29 16.81 -7.76 -5.12
CA SER A 29 16.31 -8.26 -6.42
C SER A 29 14.97 -8.97 -6.18
N LEU A 30 13.99 -8.78 -7.07
CA LEU A 30 12.67 -9.42 -7.00
C LEU A 30 12.75 -10.94 -6.81
N GLN A 31 12.55 -11.39 -5.58
CA GLN A 31 12.23 -12.77 -5.32
C GLN A 31 10.78 -12.81 -4.85
N TYR A 32 9.86 -12.95 -5.80
CA TYR A 32 8.43 -13.14 -5.53
C TYR A 32 8.15 -14.32 -4.58
N ARG A 33 9.08 -15.29 -4.50
CA ARG A 33 9.12 -16.34 -3.46
C ARG A 33 9.16 -15.78 -2.03
N LEU A 34 9.85 -14.67 -1.80
CA LEU A 34 9.93 -14.03 -0.49
C LEU A 34 8.59 -13.40 -0.08
N ALA A 35 7.85 -12.82 -1.03
CA ALA A 35 6.49 -12.34 -0.77
C ALA A 35 5.52 -13.49 -0.44
N LEU A 36 5.60 -14.62 -1.16
CA LEU A 36 4.85 -15.84 -0.80
C LEU A 36 5.21 -16.33 0.60
N GLY A 37 6.50 -16.43 0.91
CA GLY A 37 6.95 -16.88 2.22
C GLY A 37 6.54 -15.94 3.35
N ALA A 38 6.60 -14.62 3.13
CA ALA A 38 6.12 -13.63 4.08
C ALA A 38 4.62 -13.77 4.32
N CYS A 39 3.84 -13.94 3.26
CA CYS A 39 2.41 -14.16 3.35
C CYS A 39 2.08 -15.41 4.18
N LEU A 40 2.71 -16.56 3.91
CA LEU A 40 2.49 -17.79 4.69
C LEU A 40 2.83 -17.63 6.18
N ARG A 41 3.95 -16.99 6.49
CA ARG A 41 4.34 -16.72 7.89
C ARG A 41 3.36 -15.78 8.57
N LEU A 42 2.90 -14.75 7.87
CA LEU A 42 1.94 -13.80 8.41
C LEU A 42 0.59 -14.46 8.65
N ILE A 43 0.11 -15.31 7.73
CA ILE A 43 -1.09 -16.14 7.94
C ILE A 43 -0.91 -16.99 9.20
N ALA A 44 0.23 -17.67 9.35
CA ALA A 44 0.51 -18.47 10.54
C ALA A 44 0.54 -17.63 11.83
N ILE A 45 1.21 -16.48 11.83
CA ILE A 45 1.30 -15.57 12.97
C ILE A 45 -0.09 -15.06 13.38
N PHE A 46 -0.88 -14.56 12.42
CA PHE A 46 -2.19 -14.00 12.72
C PHE A 46 -3.25 -15.05 13.08
N SER A 47 -3.07 -16.30 12.65
CA SER A 47 -3.96 -17.42 13.00
C SER A 47 -3.53 -18.15 14.29
N ASP A 48 -2.37 -17.82 14.87
CA ASP A 48 -1.86 -18.49 16.06
C ASP A 48 -2.69 -18.12 17.30
N GLN A 49 -3.13 -19.14 18.05
CA GLN A 49 -3.93 -18.98 19.26
C GLN A 49 -3.20 -18.16 20.35
N ALA A 50 -1.87 -18.21 20.41
CA ALA A 50 -1.08 -17.41 21.35
C ALA A 50 -1.19 -15.89 21.06
N ASN A 51 -1.43 -15.52 19.81
CA ASN A 51 -1.58 -14.14 19.37
C ASN A 51 -3.05 -13.67 19.42
N ARG A 52 -4.01 -14.57 19.65
CA ARG A 52 -5.45 -14.26 19.59
C ARG A 52 -5.86 -13.09 20.49
N ARG A 53 -5.52 -13.18 21.79
CA ARG A 53 -5.93 -12.18 22.77
C ARG A 53 -5.40 -10.76 22.47
N PRO A 54 -4.10 -10.56 22.20
CA PRO A 54 -3.61 -9.23 21.84
C PRO A 54 -4.17 -8.72 20.49
N LEU A 55 -4.40 -9.59 19.50
CA LEU A 55 -5.04 -9.20 18.24
C LEU A 55 -6.48 -8.73 18.45
N GLU A 56 -7.28 -9.46 19.23
CA GLU A 56 -8.65 -9.04 19.56
C GLU A 56 -8.69 -7.71 20.32
N MET A 57 -7.72 -7.47 21.20
CA MET A 57 -7.60 -6.19 21.90
C MET A 57 -7.33 -5.05 20.91
N GLU A 58 -6.40 -5.22 19.98
CA GLU A 58 -6.12 -4.19 18.97
C GLU A 58 -7.24 -4.00 17.95
N LEU A 59 -7.95 -5.07 17.57
CA LEU A 59 -9.15 -4.94 16.73
C LEU A 59 -10.26 -4.16 17.42
N ARG A 60 -10.44 -4.33 18.74
CA ARG A 60 -11.37 -3.51 19.54
C ARG A 60 -10.90 -2.06 19.61
N LEU A 61 -9.62 -1.82 19.88
CA LEU A 61 -9.04 -0.47 19.86
C LEU A 61 -9.21 0.19 18.49
N ALA A 62 -9.07 -0.56 17.40
CA ALA A 62 -9.31 -0.07 16.05
C ALA A 62 -10.79 0.28 15.84
N ALA A 63 -11.71 -0.57 16.29
CA ALA A 63 -13.15 -0.27 16.22
C ALA A 63 -13.52 0.99 17.02
N ASP A 64 -12.89 1.21 18.16
CA ASP A 64 -13.09 2.42 18.97
C ASP A 64 -12.46 3.65 18.31
N PHE A 65 -11.25 3.52 17.78
CA PHE A 65 -10.52 4.58 17.08
C PHE A 65 -11.27 5.08 15.84
N TYR A 66 -11.81 4.16 15.03
CA TYR A 66 -12.53 4.45 13.80
C TYR A 66 -14.03 4.68 14.01
N ARG A 67 -14.51 4.75 15.26
CA ARG A 67 -15.93 4.86 15.57
C ARG A 67 -16.58 6.10 14.96
N ASP A 68 -15.87 7.22 15.02
CA ASP A 68 -16.35 8.53 14.57
C ASP A 68 -15.93 8.84 13.13
N GLU A 69 -15.12 7.97 12.50
CA GLU A 69 -14.75 8.08 11.10
C GLU A 69 -15.75 7.30 10.25
N GLU A 70 -16.73 7.99 9.66
CA GLU A 70 -17.80 7.36 8.88
C GLU A 70 -17.24 6.55 7.71
N GLU A 71 -16.55 7.16 6.74
CA GLU A 71 -16.11 6.47 5.53
C GLU A 71 -14.59 6.53 5.35
N PRO A 72 -13.98 5.49 4.74
CA PRO A 72 -12.60 5.59 4.30
C PRO A 72 -12.49 6.73 3.26
N PRO A 73 -11.37 7.46 3.23
CA PRO A 73 -11.25 8.62 2.36
C PRO A 73 -11.44 8.24 0.89
N GLU A 74 -12.26 9.00 0.15
CA GLU A 74 -12.54 8.74 -1.27
C GLU A 74 -11.27 8.84 -2.14
N GLU A 75 -10.33 9.70 -1.76
CA GLU A 75 -9.00 9.79 -2.36
C GLU A 75 -7.94 9.94 -1.27
N MET A 76 -6.81 9.27 -1.47
CA MET A 76 -5.66 9.48 -0.62
C MET A 76 -4.81 10.67 -1.07
N LEU A 77 -5.04 11.80 -0.42
CA LEU A 77 -4.21 13.00 -0.51
C LEU A 77 -3.03 12.92 0.47
N ILE A 78 -2.11 11.98 0.25
CA ILE A 78 -0.84 12.02 1.00
C ILE A 78 0.04 13.13 0.39
N ASP A 79 0.10 14.25 1.10
CA ASP A 79 1.11 15.28 0.93
C ASP A 79 2.51 14.71 1.27
N THR A 80 3.54 15.14 0.55
CA THR A 80 4.95 14.88 0.90
C THR A 80 5.25 15.30 2.35
N PHE A 81 4.58 16.35 2.82
CA PHE A 81 4.71 16.85 4.18
C PHE A 81 3.99 15.99 5.22
N GLU A 82 2.77 15.52 4.94
CA GLU A 82 2.07 14.53 5.78
C GLU A 82 2.84 13.22 5.87
N ARG A 83 3.63 12.83 4.85
CA ARG A 83 4.55 11.67 4.96
C ARG A 83 5.65 11.89 6.00
N ILE A 84 6.16 13.11 6.12
CA ILE A 84 7.19 13.45 7.09
C ILE A 84 6.58 13.44 8.50
N LEU A 85 5.42 14.07 8.66
CA LEU A 85 4.69 14.08 9.94
C LEU A 85 4.23 12.68 10.36
N ASN A 86 3.71 11.89 9.42
CA ASN A 86 3.25 10.52 9.70
C ASN A 86 4.40 9.57 10.07
N ARG A 87 5.66 9.84 9.67
CA ARG A 87 6.83 9.09 10.17
C ARG A 87 7.12 9.34 11.66
N ALA A 88 6.74 10.51 12.16
CA ALA A 88 6.88 10.86 13.57
C ALA A 88 5.69 10.41 14.42
N ARG A 89 4.58 9.97 13.80
CA ARG A 89 3.40 9.50 14.56
C ARG A 89 3.67 8.13 15.17
N PRO A 90 3.22 7.91 16.42
CA PRO A 90 3.29 6.59 17.03
C PRO A 90 2.47 5.58 16.21
N VAL A 91 2.98 4.35 16.17
CA VAL A 91 2.30 3.22 15.55
C VAL A 91 0.94 3.02 16.23
N ARG A 92 -0.16 3.06 15.45
CA ARG A 92 -1.54 3.02 15.98
C ARG A 92 -1.89 1.68 16.62
N PHE A 93 -1.47 0.58 15.99
CA PHE A 93 -1.75 -0.80 16.41
C PHE A 93 -0.43 -1.58 16.53
N PRO A 94 0.32 -1.38 17.64
CA PRO A 94 1.69 -1.85 17.77
C PRO A 94 1.86 -3.37 17.70
N PHE A 95 0.92 -4.16 18.21
CA PHE A 95 0.97 -5.62 18.16
C PHE A 95 0.78 -6.14 16.73
N ILE A 96 -0.27 -5.70 16.03
CA ILE A 96 -0.52 -6.00 14.62
C ILE A 96 0.69 -5.59 13.77
N THR A 97 1.22 -4.39 14.01
CA THR A 97 2.42 -3.89 13.33
C THR A 97 3.64 -4.76 13.63
N THR A 98 3.81 -5.21 14.87
CA THR A 98 4.91 -6.10 15.27
C THR A 98 4.80 -7.45 14.57
N CYS A 99 3.61 -8.07 14.56
CA CYS A 99 3.36 -9.29 13.80
C CYS A 99 3.72 -9.13 12.32
N LEU A 100 3.31 -8.00 11.72
CA LEU A 100 3.61 -7.67 10.34
C LEU A 100 5.10 -7.53 10.08
N VAL A 101 5.81 -6.75 10.90
CA VAL A 101 7.26 -6.54 10.78
C VAL A 101 8.01 -7.85 10.96
N VAL A 102 7.69 -8.64 11.99
CA VAL A 102 8.36 -9.93 12.26
C VAL A 102 8.14 -10.91 11.11
N GLY A 103 6.90 -11.12 10.67
CA GLY A 103 6.60 -12.06 9.60
C GLY A 103 7.20 -11.66 8.24
N ALA A 104 7.29 -10.35 7.98
CA ALA A 104 7.92 -9.80 6.78
C ALA A 104 9.45 -9.83 6.83
N SER A 105 10.07 -9.64 8.00
CA SER A 105 11.53 -9.50 8.12
C SER A 105 12.28 -10.83 8.09
N THR A 106 11.63 -11.95 8.41
CA THR A 106 12.29 -13.26 8.44
C THR A 106 12.26 -13.91 7.05
N ALA A 107 13.33 -13.87 6.26
CA ALA A 107 13.40 -14.67 5.03
C ALA A 107 13.96 -16.07 5.35
N GLY A 108 13.10 -17.09 5.21
CA GLY A 108 13.49 -18.49 5.36
C GLY A 108 12.45 -19.39 4.69
N LEU A 109 12.71 -19.75 3.43
CA LEU A 109 11.95 -20.74 2.67
C LEU A 109 12.82 -21.28 1.50
N ASP A 110 14.12 -21.44 1.76
CA ASP A 110 14.93 -22.36 0.96
C ASP A 110 15.01 -23.68 1.72
N SER A 111 14.19 -24.63 1.29
CA SER A 111 14.28 -26.04 1.63
C SER A 111 15.49 -26.71 0.97
N ASP A 112 16.14 -26.07 -0.01
CA ASP A 112 17.20 -26.66 -0.84
C ASP A 112 18.62 -26.47 -0.28
N LEU A 113 18.79 -25.71 0.81
CA LEU A 113 20.07 -25.62 1.47
C LEU A 113 19.88 -25.94 2.95
N ASP A 114 20.54 -27.00 3.39
CA ASP A 114 20.71 -27.50 4.76
C ASP A 114 21.43 -26.48 5.70
N ARG A 115 21.25 -25.19 5.42
CA ARG A 115 21.72 -24.05 6.19
C ARG A 115 20.51 -23.18 6.50
N TRP A 116 20.06 -23.26 7.75
CA TRP A 116 19.19 -22.30 8.43
C TRP A 116 19.80 -20.90 8.46
N ARG A 117 20.02 -20.27 7.30
CA ARG A 117 20.30 -18.85 7.23
C ARG A 117 18.97 -18.15 7.28
N VAL A 118 18.53 -17.81 8.50
CA VAL A 118 17.55 -16.75 8.70
C VAL A 118 18.17 -15.50 8.11
N SER A 119 17.76 -15.16 6.89
CA SER A 119 18.17 -13.91 6.28
C SER A 119 17.20 -12.85 6.80
N LEU A 120 17.71 -11.91 7.59
CA LEU A 120 16.91 -10.77 8.01
C LEU A 120 16.80 -9.81 6.83
N SER A 121 15.57 -9.51 6.47
CA SER A 121 15.28 -8.54 5.45
C SER A 121 14.92 -7.20 6.07
N ALA A 122 15.39 -6.11 5.45
CA ALA A 122 15.07 -4.77 5.90
C ALA A 122 13.61 -4.45 5.55
N VAL A 123 12.81 -4.26 6.59
CA VAL A 123 11.40 -3.90 6.51
C VAL A 123 11.22 -2.54 7.18
N PHE A 124 10.48 -1.66 6.52
CA PHE A 124 10.21 -0.31 7.00
C PHE A 124 8.72 -0.17 7.27
N SER A 125 8.36 0.21 8.49
CA SER A 125 6.97 0.56 8.79
C SER A 125 6.57 1.80 7.99
N GLU A 126 5.38 1.74 7.42
CA GLU A 126 4.75 2.85 6.71
C GLU A 126 3.48 3.26 7.46
N PRO A 127 3.02 4.51 7.30
CA PRO A 127 1.78 4.97 7.89
C PRO A 127 0.58 4.09 7.49
N ALA A 128 -0.34 3.81 8.43
CA ALA A 128 -1.50 2.94 8.16
C ALA A 128 -2.46 3.52 7.12
N ASP A 129 -2.48 4.85 6.98
CA ASP A 129 -3.16 5.60 5.94
C ASP A 129 -2.41 5.58 4.60
N THR A 130 -1.39 4.74 4.41
CA THR A 130 -0.68 4.58 3.13
C THR A 130 -1.54 3.81 2.12
N GLY A 131 -1.58 4.33 0.90
CA GLY A 131 -2.43 3.80 -0.16
C GLY A 131 -1.72 2.69 -0.90
N PHE A 132 -2.51 1.76 -1.41
CA PHE A 132 -2.00 0.64 -2.19
C PHE A 132 -1.13 1.12 -3.37
N ASP A 133 -1.53 2.23 -4.00
CA ASP A 133 -0.89 2.83 -5.18
C ASP A 133 0.23 3.82 -4.85
N LYS A 134 0.47 4.12 -3.57
CA LYS A 134 1.45 5.14 -3.16
C LYS A 134 2.83 4.53 -2.92
N GLY A 135 3.88 5.28 -3.21
CA GLY A 135 5.28 4.86 -3.06
C GLY A 135 5.82 4.11 -4.28
N ASP A 136 7.09 3.70 -4.22
CA ASP A 136 7.76 2.94 -5.29
C ASP A 136 7.45 1.44 -5.15
N ASN A 137 6.17 1.08 -5.22
CA ASN A 137 5.74 -0.32 -5.11
C ASN A 137 5.83 -1.00 -6.49
N SER A 138 7.03 -1.00 -7.05
CA SER A 138 7.31 -1.45 -8.41
C SER A 138 6.99 -2.92 -8.65
N SER A 139 6.79 -3.72 -7.58
CA SER A 139 6.59 -5.18 -7.63
C SER A 139 5.21 -5.69 -7.23
N GLY A 140 4.25 -4.80 -6.96
CA GLY A 140 2.93 -5.16 -6.44
C GLY A 140 2.87 -5.17 -4.89
N ILE A 141 1.79 -5.77 -4.37
CA ILE A 141 1.47 -5.75 -2.93
C ILE A 141 0.93 -7.10 -2.44
N THR A 142 1.08 -7.33 -1.13
CA THR A 142 0.44 -8.43 -0.40
C THR A 142 -0.50 -7.83 0.63
N ILE A 143 -1.70 -8.39 0.75
CA ILE A 143 -2.72 -7.91 1.67
C ILE A 143 -3.20 -9.10 2.51
N LEU A 144 -3.30 -8.90 3.81
CA LEU A 144 -3.90 -9.84 4.76
C LEU A 144 -5.15 -9.21 5.39
N ASP A 145 -6.22 -9.98 5.44
CA ASP A 145 -7.48 -9.62 6.10
C ASP A 145 -7.59 -10.41 7.41
N ILE A 146 -7.53 -9.69 8.52
CA ILE A 146 -7.61 -10.24 9.88
C ILE A 146 -8.95 -9.94 10.56
N THR A 147 -9.99 -9.64 9.78
CA THR A 147 -11.36 -9.43 10.29
C THR A 147 -11.85 -10.63 11.11
N ASP A 148 -11.56 -11.83 10.61
CA ASP A 148 -11.85 -13.10 11.26
C ASP A 148 -10.52 -13.83 11.49
N LEU A 149 -10.08 -13.86 12.75
CA LEU A 149 -8.81 -14.46 13.13
C LEU A 149 -8.83 -16.00 13.04
N ASP A 150 -10.01 -16.63 12.91
CA ASP A 150 -10.14 -18.07 12.64
C ASP A 150 -10.02 -18.38 11.14
N ASN A 151 -10.23 -17.37 10.28
CA ASN A 151 -10.13 -17.46 8.82
C ASN A 151 -9.40 -16.25 8.25
N VAL A 152 -8.12 -16.10 8.60
CA VAL A 152 -7.25 -15.08 8.02
C VAL A 152 -7.22 -15.26 6.50
N ARG A 153 -7.56 -14.19 5.77
CA ARG A 153 -7.60 -14.20 4.31
C ARG A 153 -6.40 -13.46 3.74
N TYR A 154 -6.08 -13.73 2.49
CA TYR A 154 -4.99 -13.05 1.81
C TYR A 154 -5.32 -12.73 0.35
N CYS A 155 -4.55 -11.83 -0.24
CA CYS A 155 -4.39 -11.79 -1.69
C CYS A 155 -3.09 -11.08 -2.06
N PHE A 156 -2.66 -11.29 -3.30
CA PHE A 156 -1.69 -10.43 -3.97
C PHE A 156 -2.43 -9.47 -4.92
N ALA A 157 -1.84 -8.34 -5.27
CA ALA A 157 -2.42 -7.44 -6.27
C ALA A 157 -1.36 -6.56 -6.93
N ALA A 158 -1.69 -6.06 -8.11
CA ALA A 158 -0.97 -4.98 -8.77
C ALA A 158 -1.95 -4.04 -9.51
N TRP A 159 -1.59 -2.77 -9.63
CA TRP A 159 -2.37 -1.71 -10.29
C TRP A 159 -1.64 -1.09 -11.47
N GLN A 160 -0.38 -1.46 -11.65
CA GLN A 160 0.43 -1.14 -12.81
C GLN A 160 1.15 -2.40 -13.25
N ARG A 161 1.50 -2.46 -14.54
CA ARG A 161 2.35 -3.54 -15.03
C ARG A 161 3.70 -3.44 -14.33
N ILE A 162 4.08 -4.51 -13.63
CA ILE A 162 5.37 -4.64 -12.96
C ILE A 162 6.46 -4.54 -14.05
N ARG A 163 7.21 -3.44 -14.02
CA ARG A 163 8.28 -3.16 -15.00
C ARG A 163 9.52 -3.96 -14.58
N GLY A 164 10.03 -4.86 -15.42
CA GLY A 164 11.34 -5.46 -15.15
C GLY A 164 11.68 -6.77 -15.83
N ARG A 165 10.73 -7.66 -16.13
CA ARG A 165 10.95 -8.87 -16.95
C ARG A 165 9.65 -9.35 -17.58
N PRO A 166 9.66 -9.83 -18.83
CA PRO A 166 8.54 -10.54 -19.39
C PRO A 166 8.32 -11.84 -18.63
N TRP A 167 7.04 -12.14 -18.47
CA TRP A 167 6.54 -13.50 -18.32
C TRP A 167 7.23 -14.45 -19.31
N GLY A 168 7.92 -15.47 -18.82
CA GLY A 168 8.54 -16.51 -19.65
C GLY A 168 9.83 -16.14 -20.40
N SER A 169 10.45 -14.97 -20.19
CA SER A 169 11.71 -14.67 -20.89
C SER A 169 12.93 -15.09 -20.07
N ASN A 170 13.43 -16.29 -20.38
CA ASN A 170 14.87 -16.52 -20.38
C ASN A 170 15.43 -15.89 -21.67
N SER A 171 16.48 -15.09 -21.51
CA SER A 171 17.54 -14.73 -22.46
C SER A 171 17.27 -14.89 -23.96
N ASP A 172 17.33 -13.77 -24.68
CA ASP A 172 17.98 -13.62 -26.01
C ASP A 172 17.83 -14.77 -27.01
N THR A 173 16.64 -15.33 -27.12
CA THR A 173 16.31 -16.25 -28.19
C THR A 173 15.07 -15.71 -28.89
N GLU A 174 15.25 -15.35 -30.15
CA GLU A 174 14.18 -15.07 -31.10
C GLU A 174 13.22 -16.28 -31.10
N PHE A 175 12.18 -16.23 -30.27
CA PHE A 175 11.28 -17.35 -30.06
C PHE A 175 9.96 -17.14 -30.81
N SER A 176 9.75 -18.09 -31.71
CA SER A 176 8.54 -18.46 -32.44
C SER A 176 7.22 -18.15 -31.72
N GLU A 177 6.24 -17.66 -32.47
CA GLU A 177 4.88 -17.28 -32.06
C GLU A 177 4.00 -18.44 -31.54
N GLU A 178 4.57 -19.61 -31.25
CA GLU A 178 3.81 -20.87 -31.12
C GLU A 178 3.74 -21.47 -29.69
N SER A 179 4.23 -20.76 -28.66
CA SER A 179 3.95 -21.15 -27.26
C SER A 179 2.88 -20.23 -26.66
N GLY A 180 1.71 -20.82 -26.36
CA GLY A 180 0.51 -20.13 -25.90
C GLY A 180 0.78 -19.05 -24.86
N ARG A 181 0.74 -17.78 -25.31
CA ARG A 181 0.90 -16.62 -24.44
C ARG A 181 -0.30 -16.52 -23.50
N GLU A 182 -0.12 -16.99 -22.27
CA GLU A 182 -1.08 -16.76 -21.20
C GLU A 182 -1.26 -15.25 -21.00
N THR A 183 -2.52 -14.81 -20.95
CA THR A 183 -2.86 -13.41 -20.73
C THR A 183 -2.40 -12.98 -19.34
N PRO A 184 -1.79 -11.78 -19.20
CA PRO A 184 -1.39 -11.28 -17.89
C PRO A 184 -2.61 -11.17 -16.97
N PRO A 185 -2.45 -11.36 -15.66
CA PRO A 185 -3.57 -11.34 -14.75
C PRO A 185 -4.16 -9.93 -14.73
N PRO A 186 -5.49 -9.81 -14.58
CA PRO A 186 -6.14 -8.50 -14.58
C PRO A 186 -5.60 -7.63 -13.44
N LEU A 187 -5.27 -6.38 -13.74
CA LEU A 187 -4.87 -5.42 -12.71
C LEU A 187 -6.06 -5.12 -11.79
N ASN A 188 -5.77 -4.65 -10.57
CA ASN A 188 -6.77 -4.33 -9.54
C ASN A 188 -7.74 -5.50 -9.27
N THR A 189 -7.23 -6.73 -9.30
CA THR A 189 -7.96 -7.91 -8.84
C THR A 189 -7.17 -8.59 -7.72
N PRO A 190 -7.86 -9.18 -6.73
CA PRO A 190 -7.22 -10.10 -5.79
C PRO A 190 -6.68 -11.32 -6.54
N TRP A 191 -5.39 -11.60 -6.36
CA TRP A 191 -4.69 -12.74 -6.95
C TRP A 191 -4.42 -13.81 -5.91
N SER A 192 -4.66 -15.06 -6.29
CA SER A 192 -4.27 -16.21 -5.48
C SER A 192 -2.79 -16.54 -5.64
N ALA A 193 -2.24 -17.25 -4.67
CA ALA A 193 -0.87 -17.74 -4.77
C ALA A 193 -0.71 -18.76 -5.91
N SER A 194 -1.69 -19.65 -6.10
CA SER A 194 -1.61 -20.80 -7.01
C SER A 194 -1.96 -20.51 -8.47
N SER A 195 -2.82 -19.50 -8.73
CA SER A 195 -3.27 -19.18 -10.10
C SER A 195 -2.64 -17.93 -10.68
N GLU A 196 -2.81 -16.76 -10.07
CA GLU A 196 -2.39 -15.50 -10.69
C GLU A 196 -1.09 -14.93 -10.15
N TYR A 197 -0.63 -15.27 -8.95
CA TYR A 197 0.66 -14.76 -8.46
C TYR A 197 1.79 -15.75 -8.76
N GLY A 198 1.66 -17.00 -8.33
CA GLY A 198 2.69 -18.03 -8.45
C GLY A 198 3.01 -18.42 -9.89
N ARG A 199 2.00 -18.56 -10.76
CA ARG A 199 2.25 -18.93 -12.17
C ARG A 199 3.06 -17.89 -12.93
N ASN A 200 2.89 -16.65 -12.51
CA ASN A 200 3.17 -15.45 -13.29
C ASN A 200 4.52 -14.86 -12.88
N TYR A 201 4.90 -15.11 -11.63
CA TYR A 201 6.02 -14.46 -10.98
C TYR A 201 6.97 -15.44 -10.27
N VAL A 202 6.61 -16.72 -10.14
CA VAL A 202 7.51 -17.75 -9.59
C VAL A 202 7.91 -18.73 -10.69
N THR A 203 9.20 -18.75 -11.01
CA THR A 203 9.78 -19.67 -12.00
C THR A 203 10.36 -20.92 -11.32
N GLY A 204 10.35 -22.05 -12.04
CA GLY A 204 11.01 -23.30 -11.63
C GLY A 204 10.14 -24.31 -10.87
N ASN A 205 10.76 -25.44 -10.52
CA ASN A 205 10.09 -26.61 -9.91
C ASN A 205 9.60 -26.38 -8.48
N SER A 206 10.13 -25.38 -7.76
CA SER A 206 9.69 -25.02 -6.41
C SER A 206 8.36 -24.24 -6.38
N ARG A 207 7.75 -23.99 -7.55
CA ARG A 207 6.47 -23.28 -7.67
C ARG A 207 5.34 -24.02 -6.97
N SER A 208 5.14 -25.31 -7.28
CA SER A 208 4.05 -26.09 -6.69
C SER A 208 4.19 -26.21 -5.17
N GLU A 209 5.39 -26.52 -4.67
CA GLU A 209 5.62 -26.74 -3.24
C GLU A 209 5.25 -25.54 -2.35
N VAL A 210 5.48 -24.32 -2.83
CA VAL A 210 5.14 -23.11 -2.06
C VAL A 210 3.68 -22.72 -2.28
N THR A 211 3.14 -22.86 -3.49
CA THR A 211 1.74 -22.50 -3.76
C THR A 211 0.75 -23.47 -3.12
N ASP A 212 1.12 -24.74 -3.01
CA ASP A 212 0.28 -25.78 -2.39
C ASP A 212 0.06 -25.52 -0.90
N LYS A 213 0.99 -24.81 -0.23
CA LYS A 213 0.84 -24.39 1.17
C LYS A 213 -0.27 -23.35 1.38
N PHE A 214 -0.75 -22.72 0.31
CA PHE A 214 -1.91 -21.82 0.36
C PHE A 214 -3.22 -22.55 0.11
N ALA A 215 -3.19 -23.86 -0.19
CA ALA A 215 -4.41 -24.63 -0.39
C ALA A 215 -5.32 -24.53 0.85
N GLY A 216 -6.58 -24.16 0.63
CA GLY A 216 -7.56 -23.95 1.69
C GLY A 216 -7.51 -22.59 2.39
N THR A 217 -6.51 -21.75 2.11
CA THR A 217 -6.49 -20.38 2.66
C THR A 217 -7.47 -19.50 1.86
N PRO A 218 -8.44 -18.83 2.51
CA PRO A 218 -9.42 -18.01 1.81
C PRO A 218 -8.80 -16.76 1.17
N LEU A 219 -9.35 -16.36 0.01
CA LEU A 219 -8.97 -15.13 -0.67
C LEU A 219 -9.78 -13.92 -0.21
N ILE A 220 -9.14 -12.76 -0.18
CA ILE A 220 -9.82 -11.47 0.01
C ILE A 220 -10.69 -11.19 -1.21
N ARG A 221 -11.93 -10.74 -0.98
CA ARG A 221 -12.84 -10.33 -2.05
C ARG A 221 -12.48 -8.94 -2.57
N ALA A 222 -12.67 -8.71 -3.86
CA ALA A 222 -12.44 -7.39 -4.46
C ALA A 222 -13.27 -6.28 -3.81
N SER A 223 -14.48 -6.59 -3.33
CA SER A 223 -15.32 -5.64 -2.60
C SER A 223 -14.71 -5.17 -1.27
N ALA A 224 -13.95 -6.03 -0.58
CA ALA A 224 -13.22 -5.62 0.62
C ALA A 224 -12.10 -4.63 0.26
N LEU A 225 -11.41 -4.85 -0.87
CA LEU A 225 -10.38 -3.92 -1.35
C LEU A 225 -10.98 -2.57 -1.80
N ALA A 226 -12.16 -2.61 -2.44
CA ALA A 226 -12.91 -1.41 -2.80
C ALA A 226 -13.39 -0.63 -1.57
N ASP A 227 -13.76 -1.30 -0.48
CA ASP A 227 -14.11 -0.64 0.78
C ASP A 227 -12.87 -0.06 1.50
N VAL A 228 -11.71 -0.75 1.50
CA VAL A 228 -10.47 -0.17 2.07
C VAL A 228 -9.98 1.03 1.25
N TRP A 229 -10.03 0.91 -0.08
CA TRP A 229 -9.46 1.87 -1.02
C TRP A 229 -10.46 2.22 -2.14
N PRO A 230 -11.41 3.13 -1.87
CA PRO A 230 -12.49 3.47 -2.80
C PRO A 230 -12.01 4.05 -4.14
N TRP A 231 -10.89 4.79 -4.15
CA TRP A 231 -10.28 5.29 -5.40
C TRP A 231 -9.65 4.20 -6.26
N GLY A 232 -9.45 3.00 -5.70
CA GLY A 232 -8.93 1.88 -6.45
C GLY A 232 -9.96 1.40 -7.45
N LYS A 233 -9.58 1.28 -8.72
CA LYS A 233 -10.42 0.70 -9.78
C LYS A 233 -10.49 -0.82 -9.65
N TRP A 234 -10.84 -1.32 -8.46
CA TRP A 234 -10.93 -2.73 -8.12
C TRP A 234 -12.06 -3.38 -8.92
N VAL A 235 -11.77 -4.51 -9.56
CA VAL A 235 -12.77 -5.23 -10.35
C VAL A 235 -13.62 -6.05 -9.38
N THR A 236 -14.73 -5.47 -8.93
CA THR A 236 -15.72 -6.15 -8.11
C THR A 236 -16.67 -6.95 -8.98
N ASP A 237 -17.02 -8.17 -8.57
CA ASP A 237 -18.09 -8.96 -9.18
C ASP A 237 -19.45 -8.30 -8.90
N GLN A 238 -19.79 -7.22 -9.60
CA GLN A 238 -21.14 -6.68 -9.63
C GLN A 238 -21.55 -6.30 -11.06
N ARG A 239 -22.61 -6.97 -11.49
CA ARG A 239 -23.61 -6.49 -12.44
C ARG A 239 -23.88 -5.01 -12.17
N THR A 240 -23.76 -4.23 -13.24
CA THR A 240 -24.44 -2.97 -13.56
C THR A 240 -25.12 -2.27 -12.39
N GLU A 241 -24.60 -1.10 -12.01
CA GLU A 241 -25.40 0.12 -11.93
C GLU A 241 -24.49 1.34 -11.93
N THR A 242 -24.39 1.96 -13.11
CA THR A 242 -23.86 3.30 -13.33
C THR A 242 -24.77 4.34 -12.69
N HIS A 243 -24.21 5.19 -11.83
CA HIS A 243 -24.68 6.57 -11.71
C HIS A 243 -23.47 7.52 -11.72
N LYS A 244 -23.35 8.23 -12.85
CA LYS A 244 -22.58 9.47 -12.96
C LYS A 244 -23.45 10.60 -12.43
N THR A 245 -22.91 11.41 -11.53
CA THR A 245 -23.36 12.78 -11.33
C THR A 245 -22.14 13.67 -11.42
N GLU A 246 -22.06 14.42 -12.52
CA GLU A 246 -21.15 15.55 -12.68
C GLU A 246 -21.82 16.76 -11.99
N GLU A 247 -21.14 17.36 -11.01
CA GLU A 247 -21.51 18.68 -10.49
C GLU A 247 -20.33 19.64 -10.65
N SER A 248 -20.58 20.67 -11.43
CA SER A 248 -19.71 21.82 -11.65
C SER A 248 -19.83 22.79 -10.48
N SER A 249 -18.75 23.48 -10.14
CA SER A 249 -18.80 24.62 -9.22
C SER A 249 -17.90 25.76 -9.69
N PRO A 250 -18.27 27.03 -9.41
CA PRO A 250 -17.65 28.22 -9.97
C PRO A 250 -16.53 28.78 -9.07
N THR A 251 -15.65 29.57 -9.68
CA THR A 251 -14.51 30.25 -9.07
C THR A 251 -14.89 31.58 -8.41
N PRO A 252 -14.38 31.90 -7.21
CA PRO A 252 -14.32 33.28 -6.73
C PRO A 252 -12.87 33.83 -6.77
N THR A 253 -12.71 34.96 -7.45
CA THR A 253 -11.50 35.79 -7.49
C THR A 253 -11.46 36.72 -6.27
N GLY A 254 -10.71 36.32 -5.23
CA GLY A 254 -10.28 37.18 -4.12
C GLY A 254 -8.76 37.22 -4.03
N GLY A 255 -8.17 38.41 -3.91
CA GLY A 255 -6.71 38.55 -3.77
C GLY A 255 -6.19 37.89 -2.47
N PRO A 256 -4.93 37.41 -2.46
CA PRO A 256 -4.41 36.61 -1.36
C PRO A 256 -4.32 37.43 -0.08
N SER A 257 -4.92 36.91 1.00
CA SER A 257 -4.87 37.53 2.32
C SER A 257 -3.43 37.60 2.85
N LEU A 258 -3.18 38.45 3.84
CA LEU A 258 -1.88 38.58 4.49
C LEU A 258 -1.46 37.26 5.18
N GLU A 259 -2.46 36.50 5.66
CA GLU A 259 -2.32 35.13 6.16
C GLU A 259 -1.83 34.19 5.05
N ASP A 260 -2.44 34.23 3.86
CA ASP A 260 -2.02 33.42 2.71
C ASP A 260 -0.57 33.73 2.28
N GLN A 261 -0.13 34.99 2.37
CA GLN A 261 1.24 35.38 2.01
C GLN A 261 2.28 34.92 3.04
N ALA A 262 1.96 35.03 4.34
CA ALA A 262 2.79 34.48 5.40
C ALA A 262 2.92 32.95 5.26
N LEU A 263 1.82 32.30 4.90
CA LEU A 263 1.78 30.87 4.60
C LEU A 263 2.66 30.45 3.43
N ALA A 264 2.62 31.24 2.34
CA ALA A 264 3.40 30.97 1.15
C ALA A 264 4.89 30.95 1.47
N LYS A 265 5.35 31.93 2.25
CA LYS A 265 6.75 32.03 2.68
C LYS A 265 7.15 30.89 3.61
N LEU A 266 6.27 30.49 4.54
CA LEU A 266 6.55 29.37 5.44
C LEU A 266 6.74 28.06 4.67
N VAL A 267 5.80 27.74 3.78
CA VAL A 267 5.86 26.52 2.94
C VAL A 267 7.10 26.52 2.05
N GLN A 268 7.40 27.65 1.40
CA GLN A 268 8.57 27.78 0.54
C GLN A 268 9.89 27.66 1.33
N SER A 269 9.95 28.20 2.55
CA SER A 269 11.11 28.09 3.44
C SER A 269 11.35 26.66 3.91
N ILE A 270 10.28 25.88 4.13
CA ILE A 270 10.36 24.47 4.54
C ILE A 270 10.83 23.60 3.38
N LEU A 271 10.25 23.79 2.19
CA LEU A 271 10.60 23.02 0.99
C LEU A 271 12.04 23.29 0.51
N SER A 272 12.60 24.47 0.83
CA SER A 272 13.98 24.84 0.51
C SER A 272 15.01 24.44 1.58
N CYS A 273 14.58 23.97 2.75
CA CYS A 273 15.49 23.46 3.78
C CYS A 273 15.79 21.97 3.58
N ALA A 274 17.05 21.63 3.32
CA ALA A 274 17.51 20.25 3.14
C ALA A 274 17.49 19.40 4.44
N ARG A 275 17.30 20.06 5.60
CA ARG A 275 17.07 19.43 6.92
C ARG A 275 16.15 20.32 7.73
N VAL A 276 14.99 19.80 8.11
CA VAL A 276 14.10 20.44 9.09
C VAL A 276 14.34 19.72 10.41
N ASP A 277 15.20 20.30 11.25
CA ASP A 277 15.58 19.70 12.52
C ASP A 277 14.50 19.91 13.61
N ASP A 278 13.52 20.78 13.36
CA ASP A 278 12.43 21.04 14.30
C ASP A 278 11.06 21.13 13.62
N ILE A 279 10.36 19.99 13.60
CA ILE A 279 9.02 19.82 13.04
C ILE A 279 7.95 20.43 13.97
N THR A 280 8.27 20.71 15.22
CA THR A 280 7.30 21.22 16.21
C THR A 280 6.80 22.63 15.91
N LEU A 281 7.52 23.39 15.07
CA LEU A 281 7.12 24.71 14.56
C LEU A 281 5.83 24.68 13.72
N LEU A 282 5.32 23.49 13.40
CA LEU A 282 4.16 23.27 12.54
C LEU A 282 2.91 22.84 13.32
N ASP A 283 3.04 22.56 14.61
CA ASP A 283 1.94 22.09 15.44
C ASP A 283 0.86 23.15 15.63
N GLU A 284 1.23 24.44 15.68
CA GLU A 284 0.27 25.54 15.81
C GLU A 284 -0.45 25.84 14.48
N PRO A 285 0.25 26.02 13.34
CA PRO A 285 -0.40 26.23 12.05
C PRO A 285 -1.29 25.06 11.61
N MET A 286 -0.92 23.81 11.91
CA MET A 286 -1.71 22.63 11.53
C MET A 286 -3.06 22.52 12.26
N ARG A 287 -3.27 23.29 13.32
CA ARG A 287 -4.54 23.35 14.05
C ARG A 287 -5.55 24.30 13.43
N THR A 288 -5.15 25.17 12.50
CA THR A 288 -6.10 26.08 11.82
C THR A 288 -6.70 25.39 10.58
N PRO A 289 -8.04 25.33 10.45
CA PRO A 289 -8.70 24.71 9.28
C PRO A 289 -8.33 25.38 7.96
N THR A 290 -8.19 26.71 7.98
CA THR A 290 -7.80 27.55 6.84
C THR A 290 -6.42 27.19 6.31
N PHE A 291 -5.48 26.80 7.18
CA PHE A 291 -4.14 26.40 6.77
C PHE A 291 -4.16 25.16 5.88
N LYS A 292 -4.98 24.17 6.24
CA LYS A 292 -5.13 22.93 5.45
C LYS A 292 -5.77 23.20 4.09
N GLU A 293 -6.76 24.08 4.03
CA GLU A 293 -7.45 24.46 2.79
C GLU A 293 -6.55 25.28 1.84
N SER A 294 -5.79 26.24 2.38
CA SER A 294 -4.84 27.04 1.59
C SER A 294 -3.66 26.22 1.08
N LEU A 295 -3.19 25.22 1.84
CA LEU A 295 -2.19 24.24 1.39
C LEU A 295 -2.70 23.41 0.21
N ARG A 296 -3.91 22.84 0.33
CA ARG A 296 -4.56 22.05 -0.73
C ARG A 296 -4.68 22.86 -2.02
N SER A 297 -5.23 24.08 -1.93
CA SER A 297 -5.47 24.95 -3.07
C SER A 297 -4.20 25.29 -3.85
N ARG A 298 -3.08 25.53 -3.16
CA ARG A 298 -1.80 25.86 -3.80
C ARG A 298 -1.09 24.66 -4.39
N GLN A 299 -1.23 23.48 -3.78
CA GLN A 299 -0.66 22.27 -4.35
C GLN A 299 -1.32 21.93 -5.68
N TYR A 300 -2.64 22.12 -5.81
CA TYR A 300 -3.33 22.00 -7.11
C TYR A 300 -2.78 22.99 -8.14
N ALA A 301 -2.54 24.25 -7.75
CA ALA A 301 -1.95 25.26 -8.63
C ALA A 301 -0.52 24.90 -9.09
N ILE A 302 0.32 24.37 -8.19
CA ILE A 302 1.70 23.93 -8.52
C ILE A 302 1.67 22.69 -9.43
N LYS A 303 0.80 21.72 -9.14
CA LYS A 303 0.63 20.52 -9.99
C LYS A 303 0.20 20.92 -11.40
N MET A 304 -0.79 21.80 -11.51
CA MET A 304 -1.26 22.35 -12.78
C MET A 304 -0.17 23.10 -13.54
N ALA A 305 0.64 23.91 -12.84
CA ALA A 305 1.78 24.60 -13.43
C ALA A 305 2.91 23.66 -13.89
N SER A 306 3.10 22.52 -13.22
CA SER A 306 4.11 21.50 -13.58
C SER A 306 3.69 20.56 -14.72
N SER A 307 2.39 20.52 -15.04
CA SER A 307 1.82 19.75 -16.15
C SER A 307 1.64 20.56 -17.43
N ASP A 308 2.02 21.84 -17.43
CA ASP A 308 1.97 22.71 -18.60
C ASP A 308 3.28 22.62 -19.40
N PRO A 309 3.29 22.08 -20.63
CA PRO A 309 4.51 21.80 -21.40
C PRO A 309 5.24 23.06 -21.93
N GLN A 310 4.91 24.27 -21.47
CA GLN A 310 5.49 25.53 -21.94
C GLN A 310 6.31 26.33 -20.92
N THR A 311 6.70 25.79 -19.76
CA THR A 311 7.65 26.50 -18.88
C THR A 311 9.11 26.22 -19.27
N PRO A 312 9.92 27.24 -19.64
CA PRO A 312 11.32 27.03 -19.99
C PRO A 312 12.14 26.68 -18.74
N GLN A 313 12.89 25.58 -18.82
CA GLN A 313 13.90 25.25 -17.82
C GLN A 313 15.07 26.24 -17.93
N CYS A 314 15.26 27.09 -16.91
CA CYS A 314 16.51 27.81 -16.73
C CYS A 314 17.57 26.85 -16.16
N PHE A 315 18.74 26.86 -16.81
CA PHE A 315 19.96 26.12 -16.46
C PHE A 315 20.56 26.55 -15.11
#